data_AF-U1P5I3-F1
#
_entry.id   AF-U1P5I3-F1
#
_cell.length_a   1.000
_cell.length_b   1.000
_cell.length_c   1.000
_cell.angle_alpha   90.00
_cell.angle_beta   90.00
_cell.angle_gamma   90.00
#
_symmetry.space_group_name_H-M   'P 1'
#
loop_
_entity.id
_entity.type
_entity.pdbx_description
1 polymer ?
#
loop_
_entity_poly.entity_id
_entity_poly.type
_entity_poly.pdbx_seq_one_letter_code
_entity_poly.pdbx_strand_id
1 'polypeptide(L)'
;MAEAVGEAGVDLVVGDSDAECSTDVALRSLDHEFDEQFVELAAATRDHDLWINDDPRSEDLADYAFWTDAEEYAAVVGAYGASLPDVVEEYIAERRVQKDQLIEKAVDRAAYKSIGPWTVGVTYGRCSQNEVADELRAEGADAAVIVKPSGSASIRGGDTFERAHLVARQVNGGGHPKAAGCKPDIYDDMMDFAYHWTTNGEPAKRVILTAFERVAEEMDDVDAEGDTDDSEADAEASDDE
;
A
#
# COMPACT_ATOMS: atom_id res chain seq x y z
N MET A 1 -27.29 3.11 -5.35
CA MET A 1 -27.16 2.11 -4.26
C MET A 1 -27.99 2.53 -3.05
N ALA A 2 -27.79 3.73 -2.48
CA ALA A 2 -28.60 4.23 -1.36
C ALA A 2 -30.12 4.30 -1.63
N GLU A 3 -30.51 4.78 -2.82
CA GLU A 3 -31.93 4.89 -3.22
C GLU A 3 -32.62 3.51 -3.28
N ALA A 4 -31.95 2.50 -3.84
CA ALA A 4 -32.45 1.13 -3.90
C ALA A 4 -32.58 0.45 -2.51
N VAL A 5 -31.77 0.86 -1.53
CA VAL A 5 -31.88 0.38 -0.13
C VAL A 5 -33.11 1.00 0.54
N GLY A 6 -33.35 2.30 0.34
CA GLY A 6 -34.53 2.97 0.84
C GLY A 6 -35.83 2.42 0.25
N GLU A 7 -35.86 2.11 -1.05
CA GLU A 7 -37.00 1.47 -1.71
C GLU A 7 -37.34 0.07 -1.15
N ALA A 8 -36.36 -0.63 -0.58
CA ALA A 8 -36.56 -1.91 0.08
C ALA A 8 -37.12 -1.78 1.52
N GLY A 9 -37.38 -0.56 1.99
CA GLY A 9 -37.90 -0.29 3.34
C GLY A 9 -36.86 -0.43 4.45
N VAL A 10 -35.57 -0.39 4.10
CA VAL A 10 -34.45 -0.43 5.04
C VAL A 10 -34.04 1.00 5.37
N ASP A 11 -33.95 1.32 6.65
CA ASP A 11 -33.42 2.61 7.11
C ASP A 11 -31.88 2.58 7.02
N LEU A 12 -31.32 3.47 6.20
CA LEU A 12 -29.89 3.57 6.00
C LEU A 12 -29.33 4.64 6.94
N VAL A 13 -28.67 4.20 8.01
CA VAL A 13 -27.91 5.08 8.90
C VAL A 13 -26.46 5.10 8.44
N VAL A 14 -25.96 6.29 8.10
CA VAL A 14 -24.54 6.52 7.80
C VAL A 14 -23.91 7.14 9.04
N GLY A 15 -22.95 6.43 9.63
CA GLY A 15 -22.14 6.93 10.75
C GLY A 15 -21.17 8.03 10.30
N ASP A 16 -20.60 8.76 11.26
CA ASP A 16 -19.56 9.75 11.00
C ASP A 16 -18.21 9.03 10.84
N SER A 17 -17.73 8.90 9.60
CA SER A 17 -16.50 8.16 9.29
C SER A 17 -15.24 8.73 9.94
N ASP A 18 -15.27 10.00 10.37
CA ASP A 18 -14.14 10.63 11.05
C ASP A 18 -14.20 10.43 12.58
N ALA A 19 -15.25 9.79 13.11
CA ALA A 19 -15.49 9.66 14.55
C ALA A 19 -15.90 8.25 15.02
N GLU A 20 -16.43 7.39 14.16
CA GLU A 20 -16.84 6.02 14.51
C GLU A 20 -16.15 4.98 13.62
N CYS A 21 -15.60 3.93 14.24
CA CYS A 21 -15.15 2.73 13.51
C CYS A 21 -16.25 1.67 13.44
N SER A 22 -16.04 0.60 12.66
CA SER A 22 -17.02 -0.49 12.55
C SER A 22 -17.31 -1.18 13.90
N THR A 23 -16.35 -1.22 14.81
CA THR A 23 -16.52 -1.77 16.16
C THR A 23 -17.44 -0.90 17.01
N ASP A 24 -17.35 0.43 16.92
CA ASP A 24 -18.29 1.35 17.59
C ASP A 24 -19.71 1.16 17.09
N VAL A 25 -19.88 0.99 15.77
CA VAL A 25 -21.19 0.72 15.17
C VAL A 25 -21.77 -0.58 15.71
N ALA A 26 -20.97 -1.63 15.84
CA ALA A 26 -21.42 -2.90 16.43
C ALA A 26 -21.82 -2.73 17.90
N LEU A 27 -20.98 -2.07 18.70
CA LEU A 27 -21.22 -1.82 20.12
C LEU A 27 -22.54 -1.04 20.34
N ARG A 28 -22.81 -0.02 19.52
CA ARG A 28 -24.02 0.82 19.63
C ARG A 28 -25.28 0.15 19.07
N SER A 29 -25.14 -0.70 18.06
CA SER A 29 -26.29 -1.19 17.27
C SER A 29 -26.82 -2.56 17.70
N LEU A 30 -26.02 -3.34 18.43
CA LEU A 30 -26.47 -4.62 18.97
C LEU A 30 -27.33 -4.39 20.22
N ASP A 31 -28.48 -5.07 20.27
CA ASP A 31 -29.42 -5.02 21.41
C ASP A 31 -28.90 -5.87 22.58
N HIS A 32 -27.75 -5.47 23.11
CA HIS A 32 -27.04 -6.13 24.20
C HIS A 32 -26.30 -5.11 25.05
N GLU A 33 -26.41 -5.23 26.37
CA GLU A 33 -25.58 -4.47 27.31
C GLU A 33 -24.22 -5.15 27.44
N PHE A 34 -23.22 -4.62 26.75
CA PHE A 34 -21.84 -5.11 26.83
C PHE A 34 -21.16 -4.67 28.12
N ASP A 35 -20.28 -5.54 28.64
CA ASP A 35 -19.38 -5.20 29.72
C ASP A 35 -18.41 -4.05 29.32
N GLU A 36 -17.96 -3.28 30.32
CA GLU A 36 -17.05 -2.13 30.15
C GLU A 36 -15.78 -2.47 29.33
N GLN A 37 -15.26 -3.70 29.49
CA GLN A 37 -14.10 -4.18 28.73
C GLN A 37 -14.29 -4.12 27.20
N PHE A 38 -15.52 -4.31 26.69
CA PHE A 38 -15.82 -4.26 25.27
C PHE A 38 -16.02 -2.83 24.78
N VAL A 39 -16.43 -1.92 25.66
CA VAL A 39 -16.45 -0.48 25.39
C VAL A 39 -15.02 0.04 25.25
N GLU A 40 -14.12 -0.36 26.14
CA GLU A 40 -12.69 -0.05 26.04
C GLU A 40 -12.05 -0.64 24.78
N LEU A 41 -12.38 -1.89 24.43
CA LEU A 41 -11.90 -2.53 23.21
C LEU A 41 -12.35 -1.77 21.96
N ALA A 42 -13.60 -1.31 21.90
CA ALA A 42 -14.09 -0.50 20.79
C ALA A 42 -13.33 0.82 20.69
N ALA A 43 -13.09 1.49 21.81
CA ALA A 43 -12.33 2.75 21.84
C ALA A 43 -10.88 2.58 21.40
N ALA A 44 -10.17 1.54 21.87
CA ALA A 44 -8.81 1.25 21.43
C ALA A 44 -8.76 0.82 19.96
N THR A 45 -9.77 0.09 19.47
CA THR A 45 -9.86 -0.26 18.06
C THR A 45 -10.07 0.98 17.19
N ARG A 46 -10.96 1.90 17.60
CA ARG A 46 -11.19 3.19 16.92
C ARG A 46 -9.92 4.03 16.88
N ASP A 47 -9.16 4.08 17.97
CA ASP A 47 -7.92 4.84 18.05
C ASP A 47 -6.94 4.49 16.92
N HIS A 48 -6.77 3.20 16.64
CA HIS A 48 -5.97 2.74 15.50
C HIS A 48 -6.71 2.92 14.16
N ASP A 49 -8.00 2.52 14.07
CA ASP A 49 -8.78 2.54 12.82
C ASP A 49 -9.04 3.96 12.26
N LEU A 50 -8.89 4.99 13.09
CA LEU A 50 -8.97 6.41 12.70
C LEU A 50 -7.61 7.12 12.72
N TRP A 51 -6.50 6.38 12.88
CA TRP A 51 -5.14 6.89 12.82
C TRP A 51 -4.85 7.95 13.92
N ILE A 52 -5.53 7.85 15.06
CA ILE A 52 -5.36 8.73 16.22
C ILE A 52 -4.07 8.34 16.96
N ASN A 53 -3.89 7.04 17.23
CA ASN A 53 -2.70 6.45 17.85
C ASN A 53 -2.32 7.05 19.23
N ASP A 54 -3.30 7.40 20.05
CA ASP A 54 -3.09 7.92 21.42
C ASP A 54 -3.07 6.80 22.48
N ASP A 55 -3.79 5.70 22.25
CA ASP A 55 -3.80 4.54 23.16
C ASP A 55 -2.70 3.55 22.76
N PRO A 56 -1.68 3.30 23.61
CA PRO A 56 -0.59 2.38 23.25
C PRO A 56 -1.07 0.95 22.95
N ARG A 57 -2.25 0.55 23.44
CA ARG A 57 -2.83 -0.78 23.18
C ARG A 57 -3.37 -0.91 21.76
N SER A 58 -3.67 0.19 21.09
CA SER A 58 -4.35 0.19 19.79
C SER A 58 -3.49 -0.44 18.69
N GLU A 59 -2.19 -0.12 18.67
CA GLU A 59 -1.21 -0.72 17.76
C GLU A 59 -1.03 -2.22 18.04
N ASP A 60 -0.95 -2.61 19.32
CA ASP A 60 -0.81 -4.02 19.71
C ASP A 60 -2.01 -4.85 19.28
N LEU A 61 -3.23 -4.32 19.43
CA LEU A 61 -4.46 -4.96 18.95
C LEU A 61 -4.46 -5.12 17.43
N ALA A 62 -4.04 -4.10 16.69
CA ALA A 62 -3.97 -4.13 15.23
C ALA A 62 -2.94 -5.13 14.72
N ASP A 63 -1.74 -5.13 15.30
CA ASP A 63 -0.67 -6.08 14.98
C ASP A 63 -1.09 -7.53 15.29
N TYR A 64 -1.72 -7.75 16.44
CA TYR A 64 -2.22 -9.07 16.82
C TYR A 64 -3.30 -9.56 15.86
N ALA A 65 -4.27 -8.70 15.51
CA ALA A 65 -5.30 -9.01 14.51
C ALA A 65 -4.70 -9.33 13.13
N PHE A 66 -3.62 -8.67 12.75
CA PHE A 66 -2.95 -8.89 11.47
C PHE A 66 -2.16 -10.21 11.42
N TRP A 67 -1.59 -10.65 12.55
CA TRP A 67 -0.74 -11.86 12.60
C TRP A 67 -1.44 -13.13 13.06
N THR A 68 -2.67 -13.04 13.54
CA THR A 68 -3.47 -14.19 13.98
C THR A 68 -4.71 -14.36 13.12
N ASP A 69 -5.35 -15.52 13.24
CA ASP A 69 -6.66 -15.70 12.62
C ASP A 69 -7.77 -15.07 13.48
N ALA A 70 -8.92 -14.86 12.84
CA ALA A 70 -10.04 -14.18 13.48
C ALA A 70 -10.61 -14.94 14.68
N GLU A 71 -10.52 -16.28 14.73
CA GLU A 71 -11.04 -17.07 15.84
C GLU A 71 -10.13 -16.95 17.07
N GLU A 72 -8.82 -17.05 16.87
CA GLU A 72 -7.82 -16.81 17.92
C GLU A 72 -7.93 -15.38 18.46
N TYR A 73 -7.93 -14.39 17.56
CA TYR A 73 -8.05 -12.99 17.94
C TYR A 73 -9.31 -12.74 18.77
N ALA A 74 -10.48 -13.19 18.28
CA ALA A 74 -11.75 -13.02 18.97
C ALA A 74 -11.79 -13.72 20.33
N ALA A 75 -11.16 -14.90 20.46
CA ALA A 75 -11.08 -15.61 21.74
C ALA A 75 -10.24 -14.84 22.78
N VAL A 76 -9.10 -14.27 22.38
CA VAL A 76 -8.24 -13.49 23.27
C VAL A 76 -8.89 -12.18 23.67
N VAL A 77 -9.31 -11.34 22.71
CA VAL A 77 -9.95 -10.06 23.06
C VAL A 77 -11.31 -10.26 23.73
N GLY A 78 -11.97 -11.40 23.48
CA GLY A 78 -13.19 -11.81 24.18
C GLY A 78 -12.97 -12.11 25.67
N ALA A 79 -11.79 -12.62 26.03
CA ALA A 79 -11.45 -12.96 27.41
C ALA A 79 -10.73 -11.83 28.16
N TYR A 80 -9.97 -10.98 27.45
CA TYR A 80 -9.06 -10.00 28.03
C TYR A 80 -9.38 -8.53 27.64
N GLY A 81 -10.35 -8.30 26.75
CA GLY A 81 -10.66 -6.97 26.22
C GLY A 81 -9.47 -6.37 25.47
N ALA A 82 -9.24 -5.06 25.65
CA ALA A 82 -8.10 -4.35 25.09
C ALA A 82 -6.76 -4.66 25.77
N SER A 83 -6.77 -5.29 26.95
CA SER A 83 -5.58 -5.52 27.78
C SER A 83 -5.03 -6.92 27.51
N LEU A 84 -4.29 -7.08 26.42
CA LEU A 84 -3.75 -8.35 25.98
C LEU A 84 -2.87 -9.01 27.07
N PRO A 85 -2.89 -10.33 27.23
CA PRO A 85 -2.06 -11.01 28.23
C PRO A 85 -0.58 -11.00 27.84
N ASP A 86 0.33 -11.05 28.82
CA ASP A 86 1.79 -10.95 28.64
C ASP A 86 2.34 -11.86 27.52
N VAL A 87 1.82 -13.08 27.37
CA VAL A 87 2.24 -14.02 26.32
C VAL A 87 1.95 -13.52 24.91
N VAL A 88 0.87 -12.75 24.74
CA VAL A 88 0.49 -12.11 23.48
C VAL A 88 1.36 -10.87 23.23
N GLU A 89 1.62 -10.06 24.26
CA GLU A 89 2.53 -8.92 24.16
C GLU A 89 3.95 -9.37 23.77
N GLU A 90 4.47 -10.44 24.38
CA GLU A 90 5.76 -11.05 24.02
C GLU A 90 5.77 -11.55 22.56
N TYR A 91 4.68 -12.19 22.12
CA TYR A 91 4.52 -12.63 20.74
C TYR A 91 4.56 -11.45 19.75
N ILE A 92 3.83 -10.37 20.04
CA ILE A 92 3.81 -9.15 19.23
C ILE A 92 5.22 -8.55 19.16
N ALA A 93 5.90 -8.43 20.30
CA ALA A 93 7.26 -7.89 20.36
C ALA A 93 8.24 -8.72 19.51
N GLU A 94 8.18 -10.05 19.58
CA GLU A 94 9.01 -10.93 18.74
C GLU A 94 8.69 -10.74 17.25
N ARG A 95 7.40 -10.67 16.91
CA ARG A 95 6.94 -10.45 15.53
C ARG A 95 7.41 -9.12 14.96
N ARG A 96 7.38 -8.03 15.74
CA ARG A 96 7.91 -6.72 15.34
C ARG A 96 9.40 -6.82 15.01
N VAL A 97 10.20 -7.45 15.88
CA VAL A 97 11.62 -7.68 15.62
C VAL A 97 11.85 -8.49 14.33
N GLN A 98 11.05 -9.54 14.09
CA GLN A 98 11.14 -10.31 12.85
C GLN A 98 10.74 -9.48 11.62
N LYS A 99 9.70 -8.65 11.73
CA LYS A 99 9.26 -7.71 10.68
C LYS A 99 10.39 -6.74 10.34
N ASP A 100 11.00 -6.11 11.34
CA ASP A 100 12.07 -5.13 11.16
C ASP A 100 13.31 -5.75 10.50
N GLN A 101 13.70 -6.95 10.92
CA GLN A 101 14.81 -7.69 10.27
C GLN A 101 14.51 -8.01 8.79
N LEU A 102 13.25 -8.25 8.42
CA LEU A 102 12.87 -8.48 7.03
C LEU A 102 12.86 -7.17 6.23
N ILE A 103 12.49 -6.06 6.85
CA ILE A 103 12.56 -4.72 6.27
C ILE A 103 14.04 -4.37 6.01
N GLU A 104 14.89 -4.42 7.03
CA GLU A 104 16.33 -4.14 6.94
C GLU A 104 16.98 -4.97 5.82
N LYS A 105 16.77 -6.30 5.82
CA LYS A 105 17.31 -7.17 4.76
C LYS A 105 16.81 -6.84 3.36
N ALA A 106 15.61 -6.29 3.23
CA ALA A 106 15.05 -5.89 1.94
C ALA A 106 15.65 -4.55 1.49
N VAL A 107 15.80 -3.59 2.40
CA VAL A 107 16.44 -2.29 2.15
C VAL A 107 17.92 -2.49 1.78
N ASP A 108 18.67 -3.25 2.57
CA ASP A 108 20.09 -3.55 2.34
C ASP A 108 20.39 -4.17 0.96
N ARG A 109 19.42 -4.91 0.41
CA ARG A 109 19.54 -5.59 -0.89
C ARG A 109 19.02 -4.76 -2.04
N ALA A 110 18.44 -3.60 -1.76
CA ALA A 110 17.84 -2.77 -2.77
C ALA A 110 18.92 -2.26 -3.74
N ALA A 111 18.51 -2.11 -4.99
CA ALA A 111 19.31 -1.51 -6.04
C ALA A 111 18.55 -0.30 -6.58
N TYR A 112 19.28 0.80 -6.79
CA TYR A 112 18.72 2.04 -7.30
C TYR A 112 19.03 2.20 -8.78
N LYS A 113 18.05 2.66 -9.56
CA LYS A 113 18.17 2.91 -11.00
C LYS A 113 17.55 4.26 -11.36
N SER A 114 18.31 5.10 -12.04
CA SER A 114 17.79 6.33 -12.63
C SER A 114 17.08 6.01 -13.94
N ILE A 115 15.81 6.40 -14.06
CA ILE A 115 14.96 6.22 -15.23
C ILE A 115 14.25 7.55 -15.49
N GLY A 116 14.64 8.22 -16.58
CA GLY A 116 14.19 9.59 -16.87
C GLY A 116 14.45 10.51 -15.66
N PRO A 117 13.42 11.20 -15.15
CA PRO A 117 13.55 12.07 -13.99
C PRO A 117 13.53 11.33 -12.63
N TRP A 118 13.32 10.02 -12.60
CA TRP A 118 13.08 9.28 -11.35
C TRP A 118 14.25 8.39 -10.95
N THR A 119 14.45 8.28 -9.64
CA THR A 119 15.24 7.21 -9.02
C THR A 119 14.30 6.11 -8.53
N VAL A 120 14.43 4.90 -9.09
CA VAL A 120 13.63 3.74 -8.72
C VAL A 120 14.44 2.81 -7.83
N GLY A 121 14.02 2.65 -6.57
CA GLY A 121 14.54 1.65 -5.65
C GLY A 121 13.88 0.29 -5.90
N VAL A 122 14.64 -0.72 -6.28
CA VAL A 122 14.16 -2.09 -6.57
C VAL A 122 14.70 -3.05 -5.52
N THR A 123 13.84 -3.83 -4.90
CA THR A 123 14.24 -4.92 -4.01
C THR A 123 13.44 -6.20 -4.25
N TYR A 124 13.82 -7.26 -3.53
CA TYR A 124 13.18 -8.56 -3.56
C TYR A 124 12.97 -9.09 -2.15
N GLY A 125 11.81 -9.67 -1.85
CA GLY A 125 11.60 -10.32 -0.56
C GLY A 125 10.14 -10.48 -0.15
N ARG A 126 9.95 -11.22 0.94
CA ARG A 126 8.70 -11.20 1.70
C ARG A 126 8.92 -10.25 2.89
N CYS A 127 8.46 -9.03 2.74
CA CYS A 127 8.66 -7.94 3.69
C CYS A 127 7.44 -7.03 3.70
N SER A 128 7.38 -6.12 4.67
CA SER A 128 6.35 -5.09 4.72
C SER A 128 6.61 -4.06 3.62
N GLN A 129 5.73 -4.01 2.62
CA GLN A 129 5.99 -3.25 1.39
C GLN A 129 5.95 -1.74 1.60
N ASN A 130 5.12 -1.26 2.54
CA ASN A 130 4.98 0.17 2.80
C ASN A 130 6.21 0.66 3.54
N GLU A 131 6.57 0.03 4.65
CA GLU A 131 7.76 0.38 5.44
C GLU A 131 9.04 0.25 4.62
N VAL A 132 9.20 -0.81 3.81
CA VAL A 132 10.34 -0.90 2.88
C VAL A 132 10.31 0.23 1.84
N ALA A 133 9.15 0.58 1.29
CA ALA A 133 9.07 1.70 0.36
C ALA A 133 9.38 3.04 1.03
N ASP A 134 9.00 3.23 2.29
CA ASP A 134 9.26 4.43 3.07
C ASP A 134 10.77 4.59 3.31
N GLU A 135 11.46 3.51 3.70
CA GLU A 135 12.92 3.49 3.87
C GLU A 135 13.65 3.76 2.54
N LEU A 136 13.25 3.09 1.44
CA LEU A 136 13.86 3.34 0.12
C LEU A 136 13.66 4.79 -0.35
N ARG A 137 12.52 5.41 -0.01
CA ARG A 137 12.27 6.83 -0.29
C ARG A 137 13.11 7.73 0.60
N ALA A 138 13.30 7.38 1.88
CA ALA A 138 14.21 8.10 2.77
C ALA A 138 15.67 8.04 2.27
N GLU A 139 16.07 6.98 1.57
CA GLU A 139 17.35 6.84 0.89
C GLU A 139 17.42 7.55 -0.49
N GLY A 140 16.33 8.18 -0.93
CA GLY A 140 16.29 9.01 -2.14
C GLY A 140 15.62 8.40 -3.36
N ALA A 141 14.86 7.31 -3.23
CA ALA A 141 13.99 6.85 -4.31
C ALA A 141 12.76 7.76 -4.46
N ASP A 142 12.36 8.00 -5.71
CA ASP A 142 11.05 8.57 -6.07
C ASP A 142 9.96 7.50 -6.11
N ALA A 143 10.36 6.26 -6.46
CA ALA A 143 9.48 5.10 -6.50
C ALA A 143 10.20 3.85 -5.98
N ALA A 144 9.46 2.98 -5.30
CA ALA A 144 9.94 1.70 -4.81
C ALA A 144 9.21 0.54 -5.48
N VAL A 145 9.97 -0.49 -5.85
CA VAL A 145 9.48 -1.75 -6.43
C VAL A 145 9.92 -2.91 -5.55
N ILE A 146 8.95 -3.62 -4.98
CA ILE A 146 9.19 -4.77 -4.12
C ILE A 146 8.72 -6.03 -4.86
N VAL A 147 9.67 -6.78 -5.41
CA VAL A 147 9.40 -8.06 -6.08
C VAL A 147 9.27 -9.18 -5.04
N LYS A 148 8.19 -9.96 -5.10
CA LYS A 148 7.91 -11.01 -4.11
C LYS A 148 8.34 -12.38 -4.62
N PRO A 149 8.68 -13.33 -3.73
CA PRO A 149 8.91 -14.72 -4.12
C PRO A 149 7.73 -15.38 -4.85
N SER A 150 6.50 -14.89 -4.66
CA SER A 150 5.29 -15.36 -5.36
C SER A 150 5.22 -14.95 -6.85
N GLY A 151 6.20 -14.18 -7.34
CA GLY A 151 6.26 -13.67 -8.71
C GLY A 151 5.51 -12.35 -8.93
N SER A 152 4.63 -11.94 -8.01
CA SER A 152 4.03 -10.61 -8.02
C SER A 152 5.01 -9.53 -7.54
N ALA A 153 4.80 -8.29 -7.93
CA ALA A 153 5.53 -7.13 -7.41
C ALA A 153 4.57 -6.02 -6.96
N SER A 154 5.08 -5.16 -6.09
CA SER A 154 4.36 -3.98 -5.58
C SER A 154 5.13 -2.75 -6.01
N ILE A 155 4.44 -1.76 -6.55
CA ILE A 155 4.98 -0.49 -7.02
C ILE A 155 4.42 0.59 -6.11
N ARG A 156 5.30 1.27 -5.39
CA ARG A 156 4.99 2.37 -4.48
C ARG A 156 5.60 3.64 -5.03
N GLY A 157 4.75 4.64 -5.24
CA GLY A 157 5.17 5.98 -5.58
C GLY A 157 5.30 6.87 -4.36
N GLY A 158 5.56 8.15 -4.62
CA GLY A 158 5.60 9.21 -3.64
C GLY A 158 5.03 10.50 -4.24
N ASP A 159 5.35 11.63 -3.64
CA ASP A 159 4.90 12.93 -4.16
C ASP A 159 5.56 13.30 -5.49
N THR A 160 6.74 12.75 -5.77
CA THR A 160 7.46 12.93 -7.04
C THR A 160 7.11 11.87 -8.09
N PHE A 161 6.34 10.83 -7.72
CA PHE A 161 5.94 9.76 -8.62
C PHE A 161 4.51 9.27 -8.36
N GLU A 162 3.55 9.75 -9.16
CA GLU A 162 2.13 9.36 -9.11
C GLU A 162 1.71 8.48 -10.31
N ARG A 163 2.64 7.68 -10.85
CA ARG A 163 2.44 6.92 -12.09
C ARG A 163 2.55 5.40 -11.91
N ALA A 164 2.46 4.91 -10.67
CA ALA A 164 2.59 3.48 -10.36
C ALA A 164 1.60 2.61 -11.15
N HIS A 165 0.36 3.09 -11.27
CA HIS A 165 -0.68 2.41 -12.05
C HIS A 165 -0.44 2.37 -13.57
N LEU A 166 0.33 3.30 -14.14
CA LEU A 166 0.70 3.28 -15.56
C LEU A 166 1.76 2.21 -15.80
N VAL A 167 2.80 2.18 -14.95
CA VAL A 167 3.83 1.14 -14.99
C VAL A 167 3.19 -0.24 -14.81
N ALA A 168 2.35 -0.41 -13.79
CA ALA A 168 1.71 -1.70 -13.50
C ALA A 168 0.88 -2.22 -14.67
N ARG A 169 0.18 -1.33 -15.40
CA ARG A 169 -0.63 -1.70 -16.57
C ARG A 169 0.20 -2.34 -17.69
N GLN A 170 1.46 -1.93 -17.86
CA GLN A 170 2.34 -2.51 -18.87
C GLN A 170 2.83 -3.92 -18.52
N VAL A 171 2.69 -4.34 -17.26
CA VAL A 171 3.22 -5.63 -16.75
C VAL A 171 2.14 -6.45 -16.05
N ASN A 172 0.94 -6.49 -16.65
CA ASN A 172 -0.21 -7.27 -16.20
C ASN A 172 -0.61 -6.94 -14.75
N GLY A 173 -0.86 -5.66 -14.51
CA GLY A 173 -1.18 -5.12 -13.20
C GLY A 173 -2.07 -3.88 -13.26
N GLY A 174 -2.26 -3.25 -12.11
CA GLY A 174 -3.06 -2.04 -11.95
C GLY A 174 -3.06 -1.54 -10.52
N GLY A 175 -3.78 -0.45 -10.28
CA GLY A 175 -3.92 0.14 -8.95
C GLY A 175 -4.07 1.66 -9.00
N HIS A 176 -3.68 2.30 -7.91
CA HIS A 176 -3.75 3.74 -7.72
C HIS A 176 -2.48 4.45 -8.24
N PRO A 177 -2.56 5.74 -8.64
CA PRO A 177 -1.42 6.59 -8.95
C PRO A 177 -0.16 6.40 -8.09
N LYS A 178 -0.29 6.40 -6.76
CA LYS A 178 0.82 6.20 -5.81
C LYS A 178 1.07 4.76 -5.36
N ALA A 179 0.20 3.82 -5.71
CA ALA A 179 0.23 2.47 -5.17
C ALA A 179 -0.42 1.46 -6.12
N ALA A 180 0.40 0.64 -6.76
CA ALA A 180 -0.06 -0.37 -7.70
C ALA A 180 0.61 -1.73 -7.47
N GLY A 181 0.02 -2.77 -8.04
CA GLY A 181 0.56 -4.12 -8.01
C GLY A 181 0.53 -4.75 -9.39
N CYS A 182 1.47 -5.67 -9.64
CA CYS A 182 1.54 -6.39 -10.90
C CYS A 182 2.02 -7.82 -10.70
N LYS A 183 1.78 -8.67 -11.71
CA LYS A 183 2.38 -9.99 -11.81
C LYS A 183 2.83 -10.20 -13.26
N PRO A 184 4.12 -9.98 -13.55
CA PRO A 184 4.66 -10.16 -14.90
C PRO A 184 4.35 -11.55 -15.44
N ASP A 185 3.94 -11.61 -16.70
CA ASP A 185 3.63 -12.85 -17.41
C ASP A 185 4.94 -13.46 -17.96
N ILE A 186 5.76 -13.98 -17.04
CA ILE A 186 7.10 -14.51 -17.30
C ILE A 186 7.37 -15.85 -16.59
N TYR A 187 6.32 -16.47 -16.06
CA TYR A 187 6.39 -17.69 -15.26
C TYR A 187 5.51 -18.76 -15.89
N ASP A 188 6.06 -19.49 -16.86
CA ASP A 188 5.35 -20.54 -17.58
C ASP A 188 5.45 -21.88 -16.84
N ASP A 189 6.58 -22.13 -16.17
CA ASP A 189 6.81 -23.36 -15.46
C ASP A 189 7.59 -23.21 -14.13
N MET A 190 7.85 -24.35 -13.48
CA MET A 190 8.56 -24.39 -12.19
C MET A 190 10.04 -24.00 -12.29
N MET A 191 10.66 -24.12 -13.46
CA MET A 191 12.04 -23.67 -13.68
C MET A 191 12.12 -22.15 -13.70
N ASP A 192 11.10 -21.46 -14.22
CA ASP A 192 11.02 -20.00 -14.13
C ASP A 192 10.94 -19.53 -12.68
N PHE A 193 10.12 -20.20 -11.86
CA PHE A 193 10.07 -19.90 -10.43
C PHE A 193 11.38 -20.24 -9.71
N ALA A 194 12.05 -21.34 -10.06
CA ALA A 194 13.35 -21.67 -9.52
C ALA A 194 14.40 -20.61 -9.88
N TYR A 195 14.40 -20.14 -11.13
CA TYR A 195 15.28 -19.05 -11.58
C TYR A 195 14.94 -17.74 -10.86
N HIS A 196 13.66 -17.42 -10.71
CA HIS A 196 13.18 -16.26 -9.95
C HIS A 196 13.69 -16.27 -8.51
N TRP A 197 13.59 -17.40 -7.80
CA TRP A 197 14.06 -17.48 -6.42
C TRP A 197 15.59 -17.41 -6.32
N THR A 198 16.32 -18.10 -7.20
CA THR A 198 17.79 -18.14 -7.16
C THR A 198 18.43 -16.84 -7.61
N THR A 199 17.74 -16.02 -8.41
CA THR A 199 18.22 -14.71 -8.88
C THR A 199 17.60 -13.53 -8.16
N ASN A 200 16.85 -13.75 -7.07
CA ASN A 200 16.13 -12.68 -6.36
C ASN A 200 15.24 -11.84 -7.29
N GLY A 201 14.53 -12.51 -8.19
CA GLY A 201 13.55 -11.93 -9.09
C GLY A 201 14.10 -11.05 -10.20
N GLU A 202 15.35 -11.25 -10.62
CA GLU A 202 16.00 -10.46 -11.67
C GLU A 202 15.18 -10.33 -12.97
N PRO A 203 14.54 -11.39 -13.52
CA PRO A 203 13.68 -11.24 -14.70
C PRO A 203 12.50 -10.28 -14.47
N ALA A 204 11.82 -10.40 -13.33
CA ALA A 204 10.69 -9.53 -13.00
C ALA A 204 11.14 -8.08 -12.81
N LYS A 205 12.26 -7.86 -12.10
CA LYS A 205 12.84 -6.54 -11.92
C LYS A 205 13.10 -5.86 -13.26
N ARG A 206 13.73 -6.59 -14.20
CA ARG A 206 14.02 -6.07 -15.54
C ARG A 206 12.76 -5.66 -16.30
N VAL A 207 11.77 -6.54 -16.35
CA VAL A 207 10.51 -6.28 -17.07
C VAL A 207 9.77 -5.07 -16.47
N ILE A 208 9.78 -4.93 -15.14
CA ILE A 208 9.16 -3.77 -14.47
C ILE A 208 9.96 -2.49 -14.73
N LEU A 209 11.29 -2.51 -14.67
CA LEU A 209 12.12 -1.33 -14.96
C LEU A 209 11.96 -0.87 -16.43
N THR A 210 11.84 -1.80 -17.37
CA THR A 210 11.51 -1.45 -18.77
C THR A 210 10.14 -0.81 -18.91
N ALA A 211 9.17 -1.15 -18.05
CA ALA A 211 7.89 -0.45 -18.02
C ALA A 211 8.01 0.96 -17.45
N PHE A 212 8.91 1.20 -16.49
CA PHE A 212 9.24 2.57 -16.05
C PHE A 212 9.87 3.39 -17.19
N GLU A 213 10.80 2.79 -17.96
CA GLU A 213 11.46 3.45 -19.09
C GLU A 213 10.42 3.92 -20.13
N ARG A 214 9.49 3.05 -20.52
CA ARG A 214 8.42 3.41 -21.47
C ARG A 214 7.51 4.52 -20.95
N VAL A 215 7.16 4.49 -19.66
CA VAL A 215 6.34 5.57 -19.06
C VAL A 215 7.10 6.90 -19.02
N ALA A 216 8.43 6.87 -18.87
CA ALA A 216 9.26 8.07 -18.97
C ALA A 216 9.31 8.60 -20.41
N GLU A 217 9.51 7.72 -21.39
CA GLU A 217 9.51 8.08 -22.83
C GLU A 217 8.15 8.70 -23.24
N GLU A 218 7.03 8.10 -22.82
CA GLU A 218 5.69 8.63 -23.09
C GLU A 218 5.47 10.03 -22.47
N MET A 219 6.18 10.40 -21.41
CA MET A 219 6.12 11.75 -20.85
C MET A 219 6.92 12.75 -21.66
N ASP A 220 8.14 12.40 -22.06
CA ASP A 220 9.01 13.27 -22.84
C ASP A 220 8.36 13.60 -24.21
N ASP A 221 7.68 12.64 -24.83
CA ASP A 221 6.95 12.84 -26.09
C ASP A 221 5.77 13.83 -25.93
N VAL A 222 5.02 13.73 -24.82
CA VAL A 222 3.89 14.65 -24.53
C VAL A 222 4.40 16.07 -24.28
N ASP A 223 5.50 16.21 -23.55
CA ASP A 223 6.12 17.52 -23.29
C ASP A 223 6.69 18.14 -24.58
N ALA A 224 7.22 17.33 -25.51
CA ALA A 224 7.71 17.79 -26.80
C ALA A 224 6.59 18.21 -27.77
N GLU A 225 5.45 17.52 -27.78
CA GLU A 225 4.29 17.90 -28.60
C GLU A 225 3.62 19.19 -28.09
N GLY A 226 3.64 19.43 -26.78
CA GLY A 226 3.06 20.63 -26.16
C GLY A 226 3.82 21.94 -26.43
N ASP A 227 5.12 21.89 -26.73
CA ASP A 227 5.96 23.08 -26.98
C ASP A 227 5.92 23.56 -28.45
N THR A 228 5.18 22.84 -29.32
CA THR A 228 5.07 23.19 -30.75
C THR A 228 3.85 24.02 -31.14
N ASP A 229 2.90 24.27 -30.23
CA ASP A 229 1.63 24.96 -30.55
C ASP A 229 1.59 26.46 -30.16
N ASP A 230 2.67 27.02 -29.59
CA ASP A 230 2.69 28.41 -29.07
C ASP A 230 3.65 29.37 -29.80
N SER A 231 4.15 29.01 -31.00
CA SER A 231 5.10 29.85 -31.76
C SER A 231 4.64 30.38 -33.12
N GLU A 232 3.39 30.14 -33.54
CA GLU A 232 2.81 30.71 -34.78
C GLU A 232 1.59 31.61 -34.52
N ALA A 233 1.74 32.66 -33.71
CA ALA A 233 0.71 33.71 -33.62
C ALA A 233 1.25 35.09 -33.22
N ASP A 234 2.34 35.59 -33.82
CA ASP A 234 2.53 37.06 -33.90
C ASP A 234 3.52 37.47 -35.00
N ALA A 235 3.12 37.25 -36.25
CA ALA A 235 3.71 37.95 -37.39
C ALA A 235 2.64 38.14 -38.46
N GLU A 236 1.83 39.19 -38.33
CA GLU A 236 1.38 40.04 -39.45
C GLU A 236 0.37 41.09 -38.96
N ALA A 237 0.83 42.34 -38.81
CA ALA A 237 0.09 43.55 -39.20
C ALA A 237 0.93 44.81 -38.89
N SER A 238 1.92 45.09 -39.73
CA SER A 238 2.40 46.46 -39.95
C SER A 238 2.13 46.84 -41.40
N ASP A 239 1.63 48.07 -41.59
CA ASP A 239 1.38 48.82 -42.83
C ASP A 239 0.08 48.53 -43.59
N ASP A 240 -0.89 49.46 -43.49
CA ASP A 240 -1.10 50.48 -44.53
C ASP A 240 -2.04 51.63 -44.04
N GLU A 241 -1.59 52.87 -44.27
CA GLU A 241 -2.22 54.22 -44.28
C GLU A 241 -3.05 54.77 -43.09
#